data_AF-A0A858R5P7-F1
#
_entry.id   AF-A0A858R5P7-F1
#
_cell.length_a   1.000
_cell.length_b   1.000
_cell.length_c   1.000
_cell.angle_alpha   90.00
_cell.angle_beta   90.00
_cell.angle_gamma   90.00
#
_symmetry.space_group_name_H-M   'P 1'
#
loop_
_entity.id
_entity.type
_entity.pdbx_description
1 polymer ?
#
loop_
_entity_poly.entity_id
_entity_poly.type
_entity_poly.pdbx_seq_one_letter_code
_entity_poly.pdbx_strand_id
1 'polypeptide(L)'
;MPVPLPGDLPTVRSEIRLMIVPVETPVVLIVFNRPDLAARMLETVRLVRPRRLFIIADGPRPGRPGERELCLATRAALSRVDWPCEVVRDEAEENLGLCRRIHGGLTRVFEAVDRAIILEDDCLPHPSFFRYCDELLERYADDPRVGSIAGNNFLNGRARTRDSYHFSIFHHSWGWATWRRAYAQLDMGMSLWPRVRDGGWLIDILGDEEAARFWGARFNNTYEGRLNSWHYRFQLSAWLNGALCAVPNVNLVSNLGFRPDASTTGFRAGFAGAPVAPMRFPLLHPAFIAPDRVSDRETFRNRFLAERSPLYWRLLRSTFYALTGRRDTFTLPQQQGRLVPRHGTE
;
A
#
# COMPACT_ATOMS: atom_id res chain seq x y z
N MET A 1 0.35 -12.35 -56.01
CA MET A 1 -0.12 -11.95 -54.67
C MET A 1 0.82 -10.86 -54.18
N PRO A 2 0.40 -9.58 -54.05
CA PRO A 2 1.28 -8.54 -53.56
C PRO A 2 1.47 -8.69 -52.04
N VAL A 3 2.71 -8.51 -51.60
CA VAL A 3 3.11 -8.43 -50.19
C VAL A 3 2.52 -7.15 -49.59
N PRO A 4 1.88 -7.18 -48.40
CA PRO A 4 1.32 -5.97 -47.81
C PRO A 4 2.43 -5.05 -47.29
N LEU A 5 2.27 -3.76 -47.56
CA LEU A 5 3.16 -2.69 -47.07
C LEU A 5 3.07 -2.56 -45.54
N PRO A 6 4.14 -2.11 -44.86
CA PRO A 6 4.14 -1.96 -43.41
C PRO A 6 3.17 -0.84 -43.02
N GLY A 7 2.12 -1.21 -42.27
CA GLY A 7 1.24 -0.22 -41.65
C GLY A 7 2.02 0.62 -40.63
N ASP A 8 1.72 1.91 -40.59
CA ASP A 8 2.31 2.89 -39.69
C ASP A 8 2.33 2.38 -38.24
N LEU A 9 3.52 2.13 -37.71
CA LEU A 9 3.72 1.93 -36.28
C LEU A 9 3.30 3.23 -35.58
N PRO A 10 2.39 3.19 -34.59
CA PRO A 10 1.97 4.40 -33.89
C PRO A 10 3.20 5.07 -33.25
N THR A 11 3.39 6.35 -33.56
CA THR A 11 4.40 7.18 -32.90
C THR A 11 4.19 7.20 -31.37
N VAL A 12 5.26 7.42 -30.60
CA VAL A 12 5.21 7.57 -29.13
C VAL A 12 4.14 8.58 -28.69
N ARG A 13 3.88 9.63 -29.49
CA ARG A 13 2.82 10.62 -29.22
C ARG A 13 1.40 10.07 -29.37
N SER A 14 1.16 9.18 -30.33
CA SER A 14 -0.15 8.50 -30.48
C SER A 14 -0.41 7.47 -29.38
N GLU A 15 0.61 6.76 -28.90
CA GLU A 15 0.49 5.86 -27.75
C GLU A 15 0.19 6.63 -26.45
N ILE A 16 0.86 7.76 -26.22
CA ILE A 16 0.59 8.64 -25.08
C ILE A 16 -0.85 9.18 -25.12
N ARG A 17 -1.36 9.53 -26.30
CA ARG A 17 -2.72 10.07 -26.46
C ARG A 17 -3.82 9.02 -26.22
N LEU A 18 -3.53 7.73 -26.45
CA LEU A 18 -4.41 6.60 -26.13
C LEU A 18 -4.34 6.18 -24.64
N MET A 19 -3.28 6.57 -23.92
CA MET A 19 -3.09 6.30 -22.48
C MET A 19 -3.70 7.36 -21.55
N ILE A 20 -4.06 8.54 -22.07
CA ILE A 20 -4.61 9.67 -21.32
C ILE A 20 -6.14 9.56 -21.36
N VAL A 21 -6.71 8.96 -20.32
CA VAL A 21 -8.16 8.95 -20.11
C VAL A 21 -8.41 9.68 -18.78
N PRO A 22 -9.20 10.77 -18.79
CA PRO A 22 -9.67 11.37 -17.55
C PRO A 22 -10.32 10.31 -16.67
N VAL A 23 -9.96 10.26 -15.39
CA VAL A 23 -10.60 9.35 -14.44
C VAL A 23 -11.70 10.07 -13.68
N GLU A 24 -12.84 9.40 -13.52
CA GLU A 24 -13.97 9.94 -12.76
C GLU A 24 -13.77 9.76 -11.24
N THR A 25 -13.04 8.71 -10.84
CA THR A 25 -12.74 8.48 -9.43
C THR A 25 -11.84 9.58 -8.85
N PRO A 26 -12.21 10.15 -7.68
CA PRO A 26 -11.36 11.08 -6.94
C PRO A 26 -9.99 10.51 -6.58
N VAL A 27 -8.95 11.33 -6.68
CA VAL A 27 -7.58 10.97 -6.28
C VAL A 27 -7.26 11.60 -4.93
N VAL A 28 -6.57 10.85 -4.07
CA VAL A 28 -6.12 11.26 -2.74
C VAL A 28 -4.61 11.16 -2.69
N LEU A 29 -3.95 12.27 -2.37
CA LEU A 29 -2.51 12.32 -2.13
C LEU A 29 -2.26 12.51 -0.64
N ILE A 30 -1.54 11.56 -0.05
CA ILE A 30 -1.13 11.62 1.36
C ILE A 30 0.34 11.98 1.38
N VAL A 31 0.67 13.18 1.88
CA VAL A 31 2.02 13.75 1.80
C VAL A 31 2.55 14.23 3.14
N PHE A 32 3.89 14.33 3.24
CA PHE A 32 4.54 14.89 4.41
C PHE A 32 5.62 15.93 4.04
N ASN A 33 6.85 15.49 3.80
CA ASN A 33 8.01 16.39 3.72
C ASN A 33 8.96 16.08 2.54
N ARG A 34 8.43 15.50 1.46
CA ARG A 34 9.17 15.08 0.26
C ARG A 34 8.78 15.89 -0.97
N PRO A 35 9.32 17.12 -1.14
CA PRO A 35 8.88 18.02 -2.21
C PRO A 35 9.20 17.49 -3.62
N ASP A 36 10.31 16.77 -3.79
CA ASP A 36 10.69 16.20 -5.08
C ASP A 36 9.74 15.08 -5.52
N LEU A 37 9.36 14.18 -4.61
CA LEU A 37 8.40 13.12 -4.90
C LEU A 37 6.98 13.67 -5.11
N ALA A 38 6.57 14.67 -4.32
CA ALA A 38 5.28 15.33 -4.49
C ALA A 38 5.15 15.99 -5.87
N ALA A 39 6.19 16.69 -6.34
CA ALA A 39 6.21 17.27 -7.68
C ALA A 39 6.06 16.20 -8.78
N ARG A 40 6.82 15.10 -8.67
CA ARG A 40 6.75 13.98 -9.63
C ARG A 40 5.36 13.31 -9.63
N MET A 41 4.79 13.12 -8.45
CA MET A 41 3.46 12.55 -8.29
C MET A 41 2.38 13.45 -8.92
N LEU A 42 2.45 14.77 -8.72
CA LEU A 42 1.53 15.70 -9.36
C LEU A 42 1.62 15.65 -10.88
N GLU A 43 2.82 15.57 -11.46
CA GLU A 43 2.98 15.44 -12.91
C GLU A 43 2.31 14.17 -13.45
N THR A 44 2.40 13.05 -12.74
CA THR A 44 1.68 11.84 -13.16
C THR A 44 0.16 12.00 -13.02
N VAL A 45 -0.32 12.59 -11.93
CA VAL A 45 -1.76 12.85 -11.71
C VAL A 45 -2.31 13.81 -12.77
N ARG A 46 -1.53 14.80 -13.19
CA ARG A 46 -1.86 15.76 -14.26
C ARG A 46 -2.15 15.08 -15.59
N LEU A 47 -1.57 13.90 -15.85
CA LEU A 47 -1.85 13.12 -17.06
C LEU A 47 -3.28 12.55 -17.08
N VAL A 48 -3.90 12.33 -15.92
CA VAL A 48 -5.26 11.76 -15.82
C VAL A 48 -6.31 12.75 -15.36
N ARG A 49 -5.91 13.99 -15.07
CA ARG A 49 -6.77 15.16 -14.84
C ARG A 49 -8.03 14.84 -14.02
N PRO A 50 -7.91 14.29 -12.79
CA PRO A 50 -9.07 13.94 -12.00
C PRO A 50 -9.90 15.19 -11.72
N ARG A 51 -11.23 15.05 -11.71
CA ARG A 51 -12.15 16.16 -11.41
C ARG A 51 -12.08 16.61 -9.95
N ARG A 52 -11.67 15.71 -9.05
CA ARG A 52 -11.52 15.98 -7.63
C ARG A 52 -10.20 15.40 -7.11
N LEU A 53 -9.44 16.24 -6.42
CA LEU A 53 -8.15 15.91 -5.81
C LEU A 53 -8.20 16.27 -4.32
N PHE A 54 -7.98 15.27 -3.47
CA PHE A 54 -7.79 15.47 -2.04
C PHE A 54 -6.31 15.45 -1.70
N ILE A 55 -5.85 16.42 -0.92
CA ILE A 55 -4.48 16.48 -0.42
C ILE A 55 -4.53 16.40 1.10
N ILE A 56 -3.98 15.32 1.64
CA ILE A 56 -3.85 15.06 3.07
C ILE A 56 -2.37 15.27 3.42
N ALA A 57 -2.02 16.41 3.99
CA ALA A 57 -0.64 16.72 4.40
C ALA A 57 -0.46 16.60 5.92
N ASP A 58 0.61 15.94 6.38
CA ASP A 58 1.02 15.99 7.78
C ASP A 58 1.82 17.28 8.08
N GLY A 59 1.98 17.59 9.38
CA GLY A 59 2.77 18.72 9.85
C GLY A 59 4.20 18.32 10.25
N PRO A 60 5.12 19.30 10.38
CA PRO A 60 6.49 19.04 10.80
C PRO A 60 6.57 18.48 12.22
N ARG A 61 7.56 17.64 12.49
CA ARG A 61 7.83 17.12 13.83
C ARG A 61 8.52 18.20 14.68
N PRO A 62 8.12 18.36 15.94
CA PRO A 62 8.79 19.27 16.86
C PRO A 62 10.29 18.97 16.96
N GLY A 63 11.12 20.01 16.94
CA GLY A 63 12.57 19.88 17.13
C GLY A 63 13.33 19.23 15.97
N ARG A 64 12.77 19.18 14.76
CA ARG A 64 13.48 18.76 13.54
C ARG A 64 13.82 19.96 12.64
N PRO A 65 15.06 20.48 12.67
CA PRO A 65 15.47 21.60 11.82
C PRO A 65 15.27 21.29 10.34
N GLY A 66 14.80 22.27 9.56
CA GLY A 66 14.58 22.13 8.11
C GLY A 66 13.29 21.41 7.70
N GLU A 67 12.62 20.71 8.62
CA GLU A 67 11.45 19.91 8.27
C GLU A 67 10.21 20.77 7.98
N ARG A 68 10.09 21.93 8.65
CA ARG A 68 9.02 22.89 8.37
C ARG A 68 9.11 23.38 6.94
N GLU A 69 10.31 23.73 6.50
CA GLU A 69 10.61 24.18 5.14
C GLU A 69 10.30 23.09 4.12
N LEU A 70 10.66 21.84 4.40
CA LEU A 70 10.33 20.69 3.55
C LEU A 70 8.82 20.45 3.45
N CYS A 71 8.06 20.56 4.55
CA CYS A 71 6.60 20.45 4.54
C CYS A 71 5.97 21.55 3.69
N LEU A 72 6.42 22.80 3.85
CA LEU A 72 5.94 23.94 3.05
C LEU A 72 6.25 23.76 1.57
N ALA A 73 7.48 23.34 1.23
CA ALA A 73 7.87 23.05 -0.15
C ALA A 73 7.03 21.91 -0.76
N THR A 74 6.71 20.89 0.03
CA THR A 74 5.87 19.75 -0.40
C THR A 74 4.45 20.20 -0.73
N ARG A 75 3.84 21.01 0.13
CA ARG A 75 2.51 21.60 -0.10
C ARG A 75 2.51 22.54 -1.31
N ALA A 76 3.55 23.36 -1.45
CA ALA A 76 3.72 24.25 -2.58
C ALA A 76 3.86 23.48 -3.90
N ALA A 77 4.58 22.35 -3.92
CA ALA A 77 4.68 21.49 -5.10
C ALA A 77 3.32 20.98 -5.59
N LEU A 78 2.36 20.76 -4.69
CA LEU A 78 0.99 20.32 -4.99
C LEU A 78 -0.01 21.47 -5.27
N SER A 79 0.45 22.72 -5.31
CA SER A 79 -0.40 23.88 -5.60
C SER A 79 -0.67 24.09 -7.10
N ARG A 80 0.16 23.50 -7.98
CA ARG A 80 0.21 23.78 -9.42
C ARG A 80 -0.76 22.93 -10.24
N VAL A 81 -2.02 22.89 -9.83
CA VAL A 81 -3.08 22.19 -10.56
C VAL A 81 -3.59 23.10 -11.68
N ASP A 82 -3.29 22.76 -12.94
CA ASP A 82 -3.56 23.57 -14.14
C ASP A 82 -4.71 23.03 -15.02
N TRP A 83 -5.53 22.12 -14.48
CA TRP A 83 -6.71 21.56 -15.14
C TRP A 83 -7.98 21.78 -14.30
N PRO A 84 -9.20 21.67 -14.89
CA PRO A 84 -10.45 21.76 -14.14
C PRO A 84 -10.53 20.67 -13.05
N CYS A 85 -10.29 21.06 -11.80
CA CYS A 85 -10.20 20.17 -10.66
C CYS A 85 -10.64 20.88 -9.38
N GLU A 86 -11.56 20.25 -8.64
CA GLU A 86 -11.84 20.62 -7.26
C GLU A 86 -10.70 20.10 -6.37
N VAL A 87 -9.95 20.99 -5.73
CA VAL A 87 -8.85 20.61 -4.83
C VAL A 87 -9.25 20.85 -3.38
N VAL A 88 -9.37 19.77 -2.62
CA VAL A 88 -9.69 19.81 -1.18
C VAL A 88 -8.41 19.53 -0.40
N ARG A 89 -8.02 20.46 0.48
CA ARG A 89 -6.80 20.36 1.29
C ARG A 89 -7.13 20.14 2.74
N ASP A 90 -6.45 19.17 3.33
CA ASP A 90 -6.49 18.82 4.74
C ASP A 90 -5.03 18.78 5.22
N GLU A 91 -4.59 19.84 5.89
CA GLU A 91 -3.18 20.04 6.25
C GLU A 91 -3.04 20.20 7.76
N ALA A 92 -2.26 19.33 8.39
CA ALA A 92 -2.01 19.43 9.82
C ALA A 92 -0.91 20.47 10.12
N GLU A 93 -1.06 21.24 11.20
CA GLU A 93 -0.05 22.20 11.66
C GLU A 93 1.16 21.51 12.32
N GLU A 94 0.90 20.39 12.99
CA GLU A 94 1.89 19.57 13.68
C GLU A 94 1.87 18.12 13.17
N ASN A 95 2.94 17.38 13.41
CA ASN A 95 3.01 15.98 13.03
C ASN A 95 2.04 15.12 13.87
N LEU A 96 1.02 14.57 13.23
CA LEU A 96 0.04 13.68 13.87
C LEU A 96 0.49 12.21 13.84
N GLY A 97 1.49 11.90 13.01
CA GLY A 97 2.02 10.57 12.80
C GLY A 97 1.20 9.75 11.81
N LEU A 98 1.87 8.80 11.15
CA LEU A 98 1.36 8.05 9.99
C LEU A 98 -0.07 7.53 10.16
N CYS A 99 -0.31 6.75 11.22
CA CYS A 99 -1.58 6.06 11.44
C CYS A 99 -2.75 7.04 11.65
N ARG A 100 -2.57 8.02 12.54
CA ARG A 100 -3.61 9.04 12.84
C ARG A 100 -3.85 9.93 11.64
N ARG A 101 -2.77 10.32 10.93
CA ARG A 101 -2.87 11.21 9.79
C ARG A 101 -3.63 10.58 8.63
N ILE A 102 -3.27 9.35 8.28
CA ILE A 102 -3.92 8.59 7.20
C ILE A 102 -5.37 8.32 7.55
N HIS A 103 -5.63 7.78 8.75
CA HIS A 103 -7.00 7.44 9.13
C HIS A 103 -7.92 8.67 9.18
N GLY A 104 -7.52 9.73 9.89
CA GLY A 104 -8.35 10.93 10.02
C GLY A 104 -8.60 11.63 8.68
N GLY A 105 -7.60 11.66 7.80
CA GLY A 105 -7.77 12.24 6.46
C GLY A 105 -8.67 11.39 5.56
N LEU A 106 -8.47 10.07 5.54
CA LEU A 106 -9.32 9.18 4.74
C LEU A 106 -10.76 9.12 5.24
N THR A 107 -11.00 9.21 6.56
CA THR A 107 -12.36 9.35 7.11
C THR A 107 -13.07 10.57 6.51
N ARG A 108 -12.43 11.74 6.50
CA ARG A 108 -12.99 12.96 5.88
C ARG A 108 -13.20 12.82 4.38
N VAL A 109 -12.29 12.16 3.66
CA VAL A 109 -12.47 11.86 2.23
C VAL A 109 -13.73 11.02 2.03
N PHE A 110 -13.87 9.94 2.79
CA PHE A 110 -15.00 9.02 2.67
C PHE A 110 -16.30 9.55 3.27
N GLU A 111 -16.31 10.69 3.97
CA GLU A 111 -17.55 11.44 4.22
C GLU A 111 -18.06 12.11 2.93
N ALA A 112 -17.15 12.57 2.07
CA ALA A 112 -17.46 13.31 0.85
C ALA A 112 -17.64 12.45 -0.41
N VAL A 113 -17.00 11.27 -0.49
CA VAL A 113 -17.04 10.41 -1.69
C VAL A 113 -17.22 8.92 -1.37
N ASP A 114 -17.74 8.15 -2.32
CA ASP A 114 -18.02 6.71 -2.15
C ASP A 114 -16.83 5.82 -2.54
N ARG A 115 -15.85 6.36 -3.26
CA ARG A 115 -14.64 5.66 -3.71
C ARG A 115 -13.48 6.63 -3.92
N ALA A 116 -12.25 6.12 -3.82
CA ALA A 116 -11.05 6.92 -4.02
C ALA A 116 -9.84 6.08 -4.49
N ILE A 117 -8.98 6.70 -5.29
CA ILE A 117 -7.62 6.23 -5.61
C ILE A 117 -6.66 6.96 -4.67
N ILE A 118 -5.83 6.22 -3.93
CA ILE A 118 -5.02 6.71 -2.81
C ILE A 118 -3.53 6.46 -3.08
N LEU A 119 -2.73 7.51 -2.99
CA LEU A 119 -1.27 7.48 -3.17
C LEU A 119 -0.58 8.08 -1.94
N GLU A 120 0.37 7.34 -1.37
CA GLU A 120 1.28 7.83 -0.34
C GLU A 120 2.46 8.60 -0.98
N ASP A 121 3.18 9.39 -0.17
CA ASP A 121 4.20 10.35 -0.61
C ASP A 121 5.39 9.75 -1.37
N ASP A 122 5.52 8.43 -1.30
CA ASP A 122 6.59 7.64 -1.89
C ASP A 122 6.12 6.69 -2.98
N CYS A 123 4.84 6.73 -3.34
CA CYS A 123 4.25 5.85 -4.33
C CYS A 123 4.14 6.56 -5.66
N LEU A 124 5.04 6.24 -6.60
CA LEU A 124 4.98 6.79 -7.96
C LEU A 124 4.25 5.82 -8.90
N PRO A 125 3.02 6.13 -9.36
CA PRO A 125 2.26 5.26 -10.25
C PRO A 125 2.72 5.38 -11.70
N HIS A 126 2.51 4.33 -12.47
CA HIS A 126 2.39 4.40 -13.93
C HIS A 126 1.02 4.99 -14.30
N PRO A 127 0.87 5.80 -15.36
CA PRO A 127 -0.42 6.43 -15.71
C PRO A 127 -1.59 5.44 -15.87
N SER A 128 -1.32 4.23 -16.36
CA SER A 128 -2.35 3.19 -16.49
C SER A 128 -2.93 2.69 -15.16
N PHE A 129 -2.29 2.99 -14.02
CA PHE A 129 -2.80 2.68 -12.68
C PHE A 129 -4.17 3.30 -12.43
N PHE A 130 -4.34 4.56 -12.83
CA PHE A 130 -5.58 5.29 -12.56
C PHE A 130 -6.77 4.68 -13.29
N ARG A 131 -6.62 4.42 -14.59
CA ARG A 131 -7.68 3.74 -15.39
C ARG A 131 -7.96 2.33 -14.88
N TYR A 132 -6.92 1.59 -14.48
CA TYR A 132 -7.08 0.27 -13.87
C TYR A 132 -7.94 0.35 -12.60
N CYS A 133 -7.64 1.29 -11.69
CA CYS A 133 -8.46 1.47 -10.50
C CYS A 133 -9.87 1.96 -10.84
N ASP A 134 -10.04 2.91 -11.76
CA ASP A 134 -11.34 3.46 -12.13
C ASP A 134 -12.28 2.38 -12.70
N GLU A 135 -11.81 1.56 -13.64
CA GLU A 135 -12.58 0.43 -14.20
C GLU A 135 -12.94 -0.62 -13.13
N LEU A 136 -12.02 -0.94 -12.21
CA LEU A 136 -12.28 -1.93 -11.16
C LEU A 136 -13.17 -1.40 -10.03
N LEU A 137 -13.06 -0.11 -9.69
CA LEU A 137 -13.92 0.55 -8.72
C LEU A 137 -15.37 0.61 -9.19
N GLU A 138 -15.58 0.81 -10.50
CA GLU A 138 -16.89 0.71 -11.13
C GLU A 138 -17.38 -0.74 -11.15
N ARG A 139 -16.56 -1.66 -11.68
CA ARG A 139 -16.93 -3.07 -11.84
C ARG A 139 -17.35 -3.75 -10.54
N TYR A 140 -16.66 -3.45 -9.44
CA TYR A 140 -16.90 -4.07 -8.14
C TYR A 140 -17.58 -3.11 -7.16
N ALA A 141 -18.27 -2.06 -7.64
CA ALA A 141 -18.95 -1.08 -6.80
C ALA A 141 -19.82 -1.72 -5.71
N ASP A 142 -20.60 -2.75 -6.08
CA ASP A 142 -21.57 -3.39 -5.19
C ASP A 142 -21.16 -4.81 -4.74
N ASP A 143 -19.96 -5.28 -5.07
CA ASP A 143 -19.49 -6.63 -4.68
C ASP A 143 -18.69 -6.58 -3.37
N PRO A 144 -19.28 -7.00 -2.22
CA PRO A 144 -18.61 -6.90 -0.93
C PRO A 144 -17.39 -7.82 -0.81
N ARG A 145 -17.23 -8.81 -1.70
CA ARG A 145 -16.08 -9.71 -1.71
C ARG A 145 -14.80 -9.00 -2.10
N VAL A 146 -14.87 -7.84 -2.77
CA VAL A 146 -13.71 -7.03 -3.14
C VAL A 146 -13.67 -5.80 -2.25
N GLY A 147 -12.64 -5.70 -1.42
CA GLY A 147 -12.45 -4.62 -0.45
C GLY A 147 -11.41 -3.58 -0.88
N SER A 148 -10.43 -3.96 -1.71
CA SER A 148 -9.41 -3.02 -2.19
C SER A 148 -8.86 -3.42 -3.55
N ILE A 149 -8.18 -2.48 -4.19
CA ILE A 149 -7.42 -2.65 -5.42
C ILE A 149 -6.00 -2.19 -5.14
N ALA A 150 -5.00 -3.01 -5.43
CA ALA A 150 -3.59 -2.66 -5.25
C ALA A 150 -2.99 -2.10 -6.55
N GLY A 151 -1.95 -1.27 -6.46
CA GLY A 151 -1.12 -0.85 -7.59
C GLY A 151 0.17 -1.65 -7.72
N ASN A 152 0.62 -2.28 -6.65
CA ASN A 152 1.88 -3.02 -6.61
C ASN A 152 1.68 -4.54 -6.85
N ASN A 153 2.73 -5.22 -7.31
CA ASN A 153 2.77 -6.69 -7.44
C ASN A 153 4.13 -7.24 -6.94
N PHE A 154 4.10 -8.24 -6.05
CA PHE A 154 5.29 -8.85 -5.43
C PHE A 154 5.68 -10.23 -5.96
N LEU A 155 5.19 -10.59 -7.15
CA LEU A 155 5.48 -11.86 -7.82
C LEU A 155 6.73 -11.77 -8.72
N ASN A 156 7.48 -10.66 -8.69
CA ASN A 156 8.73 -10.46 -9.46
C ASN A 156 8.53 -10.68 -10.97
N GLY A 157 7.49 -10.08 -11.55
CA GLY A 157 7.16 -10.19 -12.97
C GLY A 157 6.54 -11.53 -13.38
N ARG A 158 6.26 -12.42 -12.42
CA ARG A 158 5.48 -13.64 -12.67
C ARG A 158 3.99 -13.31 -12.63
N ALA A 159 3.26 -13.87 -13.58
CA ALA A 159 1.80 -13.92 -13.56
C ALA A 159 1.37 -15.38 -13.68
N ARG A 160 0.39 -15.78 -12.85
CA ARG A 160 -0.17 -17.13 -12.89
C ARG A 160 -1.33 -17.27 -13.87
N THR A 161 -1.93 -16.15 -14.26
CA THR A 161 -3.07 -16.10 -15.17
C THR A 161 -2.76 -15.16 -16.33
N ARG A 162 -3.55 -15.27 -17.40
CA ARG A 162 -3.53 -14.30 -18.51
C ARG A 162 -4.41 -13.08 -18.24
N ASP A 163 -5.13 -13.08 -17.11
CA ASP A 163 -5.98 -11.97 -16.70
C ASP A 163 -5.11 -10.74 -16.42
N SER A 164 -5.73 -9.56 -16.36
CA SER A 164 -5.03 -8.32 -16.02
C SER A 164 -4.69 -8.24 -14.53
N TYR A 165 -5.39 -8.98 -13.68
CA TYR A 165 -5.24 -9.00 -12.23
C TYR A 165 -5.70 -10.35 -11.65
N HIS A 166 -5.32 -10.63 -10.41
CA HIS A 166 -5.83 -11.75 -9.62
C HIS A 166 -6.35 -11.25 -8.27
N PHE A 167 -7.04 -12.10 -7.53
CA PHE A 167 -7.48 -11.77 -6.17
C PHE A 167 -6.53 -12.35 -5.13
N SER A 168 -6.15 -11.52 -4.16
CA SER A 168 -5.30 -11.88 -3.04
C SER A 168 -6.04 -11.64 -1.74
N ILE A 169 -5.74 -12.42 -0.69
CA ILE A 169 -6.16 -12.09 0.67
C ILE A 169 -5.35 -10.91 1.24
N PHE A 170 -4.21 -10.56 0.64
CA PHE A 170 -3.36 -9.49 1.13
C PHE A 170 -3.75 -8.14 0.52
N HIS A 171 -4.07 -7.20 1.39
CA HIS A 171 -4.11 -5.80 1.05
C HIS A 171 -2.68 -5.29 0.83
N HIS A 172 -2.50 -4.44 -0.17
CA HIS A 172 -1.24 -3.77 -0.40
C HIS A 172 -1.48 -2.27 -0.62
N SER A 173 -0.83 -1.44 0.19
CA SER A 173 -1.10 -0.01 0.25
C SER A 173 -0.17 0.85 -0.60
N TRP A 174 0.76 0.28 -1.38
CA TRP A 174 1.67 1.08 -2.22
C TRP A 174 0.96 1.52 -3.49
N GLY A 175 0.19 2.60 -3.36
CA GLY A 175 -0.81 3.02 -4.32
C GLY A 175 -1.95 2.01 -4.37
N TRP A 176 -3.15 2.43 -3.99
CA TRP A 176 -4.29 1.54 -3.87
C TRP A 176 -5.58 2.30 -4.09
N ALA A 177 -6.69 1.57 -4.20
CA ALA A 177 -8.02 2.15 -4.24
C ALA A 177 -9.00 1.33 -3.42
N THR A 178 -10.05 1.99 -2.93
CA THR A 178 -11.11 1.34 -2.17
C THR A 178 -12.40 2.16 -2.22
N TRP A 179 -13.44 1.59 -1.63
CA TRP A 179 -14.76 2.19 -1.47
C TRP A 179 -14.99 2.58 -0.02
N ARG A 180 -15.82 3.59 0.19
CA ARG A 180 -16.39 3.96 1.49
C ARG A 180 -16.97 2.73 2.20
N ARG A 181 -17.73 1.88 1.49
CA ARG A 181 -18.33 0.66 2.06
C ARG A 181 -17.31 -0.32 2.66
N ALA A 182 -16.13 -0.43 2.05
CA ALA A 182 -15.07 -1.32 2.51
C ALA A 182 -14.25 -0.65 3.62
N TYR A 183 -13.95 0.64 3.47
CA TYR A 183 -13.26 1.43 4.49
C TYR A 183 -14.05 1.54 5.79
N ALA A 184 -15.38 1.60 5.73
CA ALA A 184 -16.26 1.64 6.91
C ALA A 184 -16.14 0.38 7.80
N GLN A 185 -15.61 -0.72 7.28
CA GLN A 185 -15.36 -1.95 8.06
C GLN A 185 -14.05 -1.91 8.86
N LEU A 186 -13.24 -0.87 8.69
CA LEU A 186 -11.97 -0.71 9.40
C LEU A 186 -12.20 -0.54 10.90
N ASP A 187 -11.77 -1.53 11.67
CA ASP A 187 -11.70 -1.44 13.12
C ASP A 187 -10.31 -0.99 13.55
N MET A 188 -10.19 0.31 13.83
CA MET A 188 -8.94 0.88 14.33
C MET A 188 -8.58 0.38 15.73
N GLY A 189 -9.53 -0.11 16.53
CA GLY A 189 -9.27 -0.69 17.84
C GLY A 189 -8.79 -2.15 17.77
N MET A 190 -9.01 -2.82 16.64
CA MET A 190 -8.80 -4.28 16.49
C MET A 190 -9.52 -5.07 17.61
N SER A 191 -10.76 -4.71 17.92
CA SER A 191 -11.59 -5.24 19.01
C SER A 191 -11.72 -6.77 19.00
N LEU A 192 -11.73 -7.38 17.81
CA LEU A 192 -11.83 -8.84 17.64
C LEU A 192 -10.47 -9.55 17.67
N TRP A 193 -9.35 -8.83 17.75
CA TRP A 193 -8.02 -9.44 17.74
C TRP A 193 -7.80 -10.48 18.85
N PRO A 194 -8.19 -10.26 20.13
CA PRO A 194 -8.01 -11.28 21.16
C PRO A 194 -8.69 -12.61 20.81
N ARG A 195 -9.92 -12.56 20.27
CA ARG A 195 -10.65 -13.76 19.84
C ARG A 195 -9.98 -14.49 18.68
N VAL A 196 -9.48 -13.73 17.70
CA VAL A 196 -8.76 -14.26 16.53
C VAL A 196 -7.45 -14.92 16.96
N ARG A 197 -6.69 -14.27 17.84
CA ARG A 197 -5.42 -14.74 18.40
C ARG A 197 -5.60 -16.06 19.16
N ASP A 198 -6.61 -16.13 20.02
CA ASP A 198 -6.79 -17.24 20.96
C ASP A 198 -7.55 -18.43 20.34
N GLY A 199 -8.27 -18.21 19.23
CA GLY A 199 -9.09 -19.24 18.61
C GLY A 199 -8.49 -19.95 17.39
N GLY A 200 -7.22 -19.70 17.02
CA GLY A 200 -6.58 -20.35 15.86
C GLY A 200 -6.99 -19.81 14.48
N TRP A 201 -7.85 -18.80 14.40
CA TRP A 201 -8.44 -18.29 13.15
C TRP A 201 -7.42 -17.84 12.10
N LEU A 202 -6.23 -17.40 12.52
CA LEU A 202 -5.17 -17.02 11.58
C LEU A 202 -4.67 -18.19 10.73
N ILE A 203 -4.57 -19.41 11.30
CA ILE A 203 -4.16 -20.57 10.50
C ILE A 203 -5.26 -20.95 9.50
N ASP A 204 -6.53 -20.81 9.87
CA ASP A 204 -7.66 -21.07 8.96
C ASP A 204 -7.70 -20.09 7.78
N ILE A 205 -7.45 -18.81 8.07
CA ILE A 205 -7.43 -17.76 7.04
C ILE A 205 -6.24 -17.94 6.10
N LEU A 206 -5.04 -18.20 6.63
CA LEU A 206 -3.79 -18.17 5.87
C LEU A 206 -3.41 -19.52 5.25
N GLY A 207 -3.81 -20.64 5.88
CA GLY A 207 -3.42 -21.99 5.48
C GLY A 207 -1.91 -22.26 5.57
N ASP A 208 -1.18 -21.45 6.36
CA ASP A 208 0.27 -21.52 6.51
C ASP A 208 0.68 -21.08 7.94
N GLU A 209 1.33 -21.97 8.70
CA GLU A 209 1.72 -21.72 10.09
C GLU A 209 2.77 -20.62 10.25
N GLU A 210 3.68 -20.49 9.28
CA GLU A 210 4.71 -19.46 9.34
C GLU A 210 4.09 -18.08 9.11
N ALA A 211 3.16 -18.00 8.16
CA ALA A 211 2.34 -16.82 7.93
C ALA A 211 1.50 -16.47 9.15
N ALA A 212 0.80 -17.44 9.74
CA ALA A 212 -0.01 -17.22 10.94
C ALA A 212 0.84 -16.67 12.10
N ARG A 213 2.04 -17.23 12.30
CA ARG A 213 2.99 -16.75 13.34
C ARG A 213 3.50 -15.34 13.04
N PHE A 214 3.85 -15.05 11.79
CA PHE A 214 4.32 -13.72 11.38
C PHE A 214 3.23 -12.66 11.61
N TRP A 215 2.05 -12.87 11.05
CA TRP A 215 0.94 -11.92 11.14
C TRP A 215 0.41 -11.82 12.56
N GLY A 216 0.34 -12.92 13.31
CA GLY A 216 -0.05 -12.90 14.71
C GLY A 216 0.88 -12.02 15.55
N ALA A 217 2.20 -12.10 15.34
CA ALA A 217 3.15 -11.21 16.02
C ALA A 217 2.98 -9.73 15.61
N ARG A 218 2.71 -9.44 14.33
CA ARG A 218 2.47 -8.07 13.85
C ARG A 218 1.18 -7.49 14.44
N PHE A 219 0.09 -8.24 14.39
CA PHE A 219 -1.20 -7.83 14.97
C PHE A 219 -1.11 -7.64 16.47
N ASN A 220 -0.42 -8.54 17.19
CA ASN A 220 -0.25 -8.36 18.63
C ASN A 220 0.53 -7.08 18.97
N ASN A 221 1.60 -6.78 18.22
CA ASN A 221 2.35 -5.54 18.41
C ASN A 221 1.54 -4.29 18.05
N THR A 222 0.68 -4.36 17.03
CA THR A 222 -0.21 -3.24 16.68
C THR A 222 -1.34 -3.04 17.69
N TYR A 223 -1.94 -4.13 18.18
CA TYR A 223 -2.97 -4.10 19.22
C TYR A 223 -2.43 -3.52 20.53
N GLU A 224 -1.26 -3.95 20.96
CA GLU A 224 -0.62 -3.46 22.20
C GLU A 224 0.11 -2.12 22.04
N GLY A 225 -0.08 -1.42 20.90
CA GLY A 225 0.46 -0.08 20.67
C GLY A 225 1.97 -0.02 20.40
N ARG A 226 2.68 -1.15 20.36
CA ARG A 226 4.13 -1.21 20.04
C ARG A 226 4.44 -0.94 18.58
N LEU A 227 3.46 -1.11 17.69
CA LEU A 227 3.59 -0.87 16.26
C LEU A 227 2.46 0.03 15.76
N ASN A 228 2.78 1.30 15.49
CA ASN A 228 1.83 2.29 15.03
C ASN A 228 1.61 2.19 13.51
N SER A 229 0.76 1.26 13.06
CA SER A 229 0.52 1.00 11.64
C SER A 229 -0.97 0.82 11.36
N TRP A 230 -1.49 1.64 10.44
CA TRP A 230 -2.86 1.54 9.94
C TRP A 230 -3.04 0.32 9.03
N HIS A 231 -1.98 -0.08 8.31
CA HIS A 231 -2.00 -1.19 7.35
C HIS A 231 -2.39 -2.52 8.02
N TYR A 232 -1.82 -2.83 9.20
CA TYR A 232 -2.16 -4.05 9.93
C TYR A 232 -3.61 -4.05 10.44
N ARG A 233 -4.14 -2.88 10.83
CA ARG A 233 -5.54 -2.73 11.25
C ARG A 233 -6.50 -2.95 10.09
N PHE A 234 -6.18 -2.39 8.93
CA PHE A 234 -6.93 -2.60 7.70
C PHE A 234 -6.88 -4.05 7.22
N GLN A 235 -5.70 -4.67 7.22
CA GLN A 235 -5.54 -6.07 6.81
C GLN A 235 -6.36 -7.03 7.68
N LEU A 236 -6.33 -6.87 9.01
CA LEU A 236 -7.14 -7.69 9.90
C LEU A 236 -8.63 -7.49 9.61
N SER A 237 -9.07 -6.24 9.50
CA SER A 237 -10.47 -5.92 9.19
C SER A 237 -10.93 -6.52 7.86
N ALA A 238 -10.09 -6.46 6.82
CA ALA A 238 -10.36 -7.08 5.53
C ALA A 238 -10.54 -8.60 5.66
N TRP A 239 -9.65 -9.28 6.39
CA TRP A 239 -9.76 -10.73 6.61
C TRP A 239 -11.03 -11.12 7.37
N LEU A 240 -11.39 -10.38 8.42
CA LEU A 240 -12.58 -10.68 9.20
C LEU A 240 -13.88 -10.45 8.42
N ASN A 241 -13.84 -9.64 7.37
CA ASN A 241 -14.95 -9.43 6.45
C ASN A 241 -14.88 -10.31 5.19
N GLY A 242 -13.89 -11.22 5.09
CA GLY A 242 -13.69 -12.05 3.91
C GLY A 242 -13.37 -11.26 2.63
N ALA A 243 -12.90 -10.02 2.77
CA ALA A 243 -12.65 -9.13 1.65
C ALA A 243 -11.31 -9.44 0.97
N LEU A 244 -11.33 -9.48 -0.36
CA LEU A 244 -10.17 -9.71 -1.22
C LEU A 244 -9.66 -8.40 -1.83
N CYS A 245 -8.39 -8.43 -2.22
CA CYS A 245 -7.71 -7.37 -2.93
C CYS A 245 -7.51 -7.75 -4.40
N ALA A 246 -7.90 -6.89 -5.33
CA ALA A 246 -7.55 -7.03 -6.75
C ALA A 246 -6.11 -6.56 -6.98
N VAL A 247 -5.21 -7.49 -7.31
CA VAL A 247 -3.77 -7.25 -7.49
C VAL A 247 -3.42 -7.34 -8.97
N PRO A 248 -2.84 -6.28 -9.57
CA PRO A 248 -2.51 -6.27 -10.99
C PRO A 248 -1.44 -7.31 -11.30
N ASN A 249 -1.49 -7.95 -12.47
CA ASN A 249 -0.48 -8.93 -12.89
C ASN A 249 0.84 -8.29 -13.35
N VAL A 250 0.90 -6.96 -13.35
CA VAL A 250 2.12 -6.16 -13.53
C VAL A 250 2.26 -5.19 -12.36
N ASN A 251 3.48 -4.72 -12.08
CA ASN A 251 3.68 -3.68 -11.08
C ASN A 251 3.31 -2.31 -11.67
N LEU A 252 2.28 -1.65 -11.13
CA LEU A 252 1.79 -0.34 -11.59
C LEU A 252 2.30 0.82 -10.72
N VAL A 253 2.85 0.54 -9.55
CA VAL A 253 3.33 1.56 -8.61
C VAL A 253 4.72 1.19 -8.10
N SER A 254 5.65 2.15 -8.17
CA SER A 254 6.98 2.02 -7.60
C SER A 254 7.06 2.75 -6.27
N ASN A 255 7.49 2.06 -5.20
CA ASN A 255 7.77 2.72 -3.92
C ASN A 255 9.21 3.28 -3.93
N LEU A 256 9.33 4.60 -3.86
CA LEU A 256 10.58 5.37 -3.86
C LEU A 256 11.01 5.82 -2.46
N GLY A 257 10.37 5.31 -1.41
CA GLY A 257 10.53 5.75 -0.02
C GLY A 257 11.76 5.16 0.67
N PHE A 258 12.42 4.20 0.04
CA PHE A 258 13.66 3.55 0.51
C PHE A 258 14.88 4.42 0.23
N ARG A 259 14.93 5.58 0.90
CA ARG A 259 15.98 6.59 0.80
C ARG A 259 16.48 6.96 2.21
N PRO A 260 17.61 7.68 2.35
CA PRO A 260 18.12 8.10 3.66
C PRO A 260 17.12 8.88 4.52
N ASP A 261 16.12 9.51 3.89
CA ASP A 261 15.02 10.26 4.50
C ASP A 261 13.72 9.42 4.69
N ALA A 262 13.82 8.09 4.73
CA ALA A 262 12.72 7.18 5.03
C ALA A 262 12.09 7.44 6.41
N SER A 263 10.76 7.62 6.46
CA SER A 263 10.03 7.81 7.72
C SER A 263 9.79 6.50 8.48
N THR A 264 9.73 5.34 7.81
CA THR A 264 9.43 4.04 8.44
C THR A 264 10.03 2.79 7.76
N THR A 265 10.88 2.90 6.74
CA THR A 265 11.39 1.74 5.97
C THR A 265 12.90 1.57 6.06
N GLY A 266 13.34 0.61 6.89
CA GLY A 266 14.73 0.18 7.03
C GLY A 266 15.17 -0.76 5.89
N PHE A 267 16.39 -0.53 5.41
CA PHE A 267 17.15 -1.21 4.34
C PHE A 267 16.88 -2.73 4.09
N ARG A 268 16.25 -3.04 2.93
CA ARG A 268 16.58 -4.06 1.87
C ARG A 268 15.41 -4.16 0.87
N ALA A 269 15.46 -3.61 -0.35
CA ALA A 269 16.20 -3.96 -1.58
C ALA A 269 15.51 -4.95 -2.57
N GLY A 270 14.41 -5.62 -2.23
CA GLY A 270 13.73 -6.50 -3.20
C GLY A 270 12.78 -5.77 -4.16
N PHE A 271 11.95 -4.88 -3.59
CA PHE A 271 10.87 -4.19 -4.32
C PHE A 271 10.94 -2.67 -4.22
N ALA A 272 11.93 -2.15 -3.50
CA ALA A 272 12.24 -0.73 -3.45
C ALA A 272 12.58 -0.25 -4.86
N GLY A 273 11.85 0.73 -5.37
CA GLY A 273 12.04 1.22 -6.73
C GLY A 273 11.75 0.17 -7.81
N ALA A 274 10.94 -0.86 -7.52
CA ALA A 274 10.60 -1.87 -8.52
C ALA A 274 10.03 -1.20 -9.78
N PRO A 275 10.52 -1.56 -10.98
CA PRO A 275 10.09 -0.91 -12.20
C PRO A 275 8.58 -1.08 -12.39
N VAL A 276 7.96 -0.03 -12.90
CA VAL A 276 6.55 -0.08 -13.30
C VAL A 276 6.45 -0.54 -14.75
N ALA A 277 5.36 -1.20 -15.09
CA ALA A 277 5.04 -1.59 -16.46
C ALA A 277 3.61 -1.18 -16.82
N PRO A 278 3.33 -0.83 -18.09
CA PRO A 278 2.00 -0.43 -18.50
C PRO A 278 0.98 -1.57 -18.40
N MET A 279 -0.22 -1.25 -17.92
CA MET A 279 -1.39 -2.12 -18.02
C MET A 279 -1.91 -2.10 -19.46
N ARG A 280 -2.29 -3.29 -19.98
CA ARG A 280 -2.97 -3.41 -21.28
C ARG A 280 -4.47 -3.37 -21.09
N PHE A 281 -5.16 -2.65 -21.99
CA PHE A 281 -6.61 -2.53 -22.03
C PHE A 281 -7.15 -3.07 -23.37
N PRO A 282 -8.40 -3.58 -23.44
CA PRO A 282 -9.34 -3.76 -22.32
C PRO A 282 -8.82 -4.74 -21.26
N LEU A 283 -9.25 -4.56 -20.01
CA LEU A 283 -8.85 -5.47 -18.93
C LEU A 283 -9.38 -6.88 -19.21
N LEU A 284 -8.53 -7.88 -19.01
CA LEU A 284 -8.93 -9.28 -18.98
C LEU A 284 -9.36 -9.60 -17.56
N HIS A 285 -10.66 -9.77 -17.34
CA HIS A 285 -11.22 -10.00 -16.02
C HIS A 285 -11.20 -11.49 -15.65
N PRO A 286 -10.78 -11.86 -14.42
CA PRO A 286 -10.94 -13.22 -13.93
C PRO A 286 -12.39 -13.68 -13.98
N ALA A 287 -12.61 -14.94 -14.38
CA ALA A 287 -13.94 -15.53 -14.51
C ALA A 287 -14.66 -15.74 -13.17
N PHE A 288 -13.92 -15.75 -12.07
CA PHE A 288 -14.43 -15.95 -10.72
C PHE A 288 -13.64 -15.12 -9.70
N ILE A 289 -14.27 -14.86 -8.55
CA ILE A 289 -13.66 -14.16 -7.43
C ILE A 289 -13.27 -15.20 -6.38
N ALA A 290 -11.97 -15.53 -6.34
CA ALA A 290 -11.40 -16.43 -5.36
C ALA A 290 -9.93 -16.09 -5.12
N PRO A 291 -9.40 -16.27 -3.90
CA PRO A 291 -8.00 -15.98 -3.62
C PRO A 291 -7.06 -16.92 -4.38
N ASP A 292 -6.06 -16.35 -5.05
CA ASP A 292 -4.95 -17.13 -5.63
C ASP A 292 -3.94 -17.47 -4.55
N ARG A 293 -4.21 -18.58 -3.84
CA ARG A 293 -3.40 -19.04 -2.72
C ARG A 293 -1.93 -19.30 -3.06
N VAL A 294 -1.61 -19.58 -4.31
CA VAL A 294 -0.21 -19.76 -4.71
C VAL A 294 0.48 -18.41 -4.88
N SER A 295 -0.19 -17.43 -5.53
CA SER A 295 0.30 -16.04 -5.57
C SER A 295 0.44 -15.45 -4.16
N ASP A 296 -0.49 -15.75 -3.25
CA ASP A 296 -0.42 -15.32 -1.85
C ASP A 296 0.80 -15.89 -1.14
N ARG A 297 1.10 -17.19 -1.32
CA ARG A 297 2.27 -17.84 -0.71
C ARG A 297 3.59 -17.26 -1.24
N GLU A 298 3.67 -17.02 -2.55
CA GLU A 298 4.84 -16.38 -3.16
C GLU A 298 5.01 -14.94 -2.66
N THR A 299 3.91 -14.19 -2.58
CA THR A 299 3.90 -12.84 -2.00
C THR A 299 4.38 -12.86 -0.55
N PHE A 300 3.92 -13.82 0.26
CA PHE A 300 4.35 -13.97 1.64
C PHE A 300 5.86 -14.21 1.75
N ARG A 301 6.42 -15.09 0.93
CA ARG A 301 7.86 -15.36 0.87
C ARG A 301 8.66 -14.13 0.44
N ASN A 302 8.23 -13.49 -0.65
CA ASN A 302 8.96 -12.40 -1.28
C ASN A 302 8.91 -11.11 -0.46
N ARG A 303 7.73 -10.77 0.09
CA ARG A 303 7.49 -9.51 0.79
C ARG A 303 7.69 -9.64 2.30
N PHE A 304 7.01 -10.57 2.95
CA PHE A 304 6.87 -10.56 4.41
C PHE A 304 7.95 -11.38 5.13
N LEU A 305 8.36 -12.53 4.59
CA LEU A 305 9.45 -13.32 5.17
C LEU A 305 10.83 -12.70 4.94
N ALA A 306 11.04 -12.02 3.81
CA ALA A 306 12.29 -11.31 3.51
C ALA A 306 12.64 -10.23 4.56
N GLU A 307 11.65 -9.72 5.31
CA GLU A 307 11.84 -8.76 6.41
C GLU A 307 12.53 -9.36 7.67
N ARG A 308 12.70 -10.69 7.76
CA ARG A 308 13.23 -11.37 8.96
C ARG A 308 14.77 -11.46 9.07
N SER A 309 15.56 -10.92 8.13
CA SER A 309 17.03 -11.10 8.18
C SER A 309 17.67 -10.46 9.44
N PRO A 310 18.55 -11.14 10.21
CA PRO A 310 19.22 -10.58 11.39
C PRO A 310 20.06 -9.31 11.13
N LEU A 311 20.49 -9.12 9.88
CA LEU A 311 21.16 -7.89 9.41
C LEU A 311 20.23 -6.67 9.45
N TYR A 312 18.94 -6.84 9.16
CA TYR A 312 17.92 -5.79 9.21
C TYR A 312 17.76 -5.25 10.63
N TRP A 313 17.76 -6.11 11.65
CA TRP A 313 17.68 -5.68 13.05
C TRP A 313 18.95 -5.04 13.59
N ARG A 314 20.13 -5.44 13.10
CA ARG A 314 21.40 -4.76 13.39
C ARG A 314 21.45 -3.35 12.80
N LEU A 315 20.96 -3.17 11.58
CA LEU A 315 20.86 -1.87 10.91
C LEU A 315 19.80 -0.96 11.55
N LEU A 316 18.65 -1.50 11.97
CA LEU A 316 17.68 -0.73 12.74
C LEU A 316 18.22 -0.29 14.10
N ARG A 317 19.01 -1.14 14.79
CA ARG A 317 19.70 -0.77 16.03
C ARG A 317 20.75 0.32 15.82
N SER A 318 21.56 0.24 14.76
CA SER A 318 22.56 1.28 14.47
C SER A 318 21.93 2.61 14.09
N THR A 319 20.83 2.57 13.32
CA THR A 319 20.09 3.77 12.90
C THR A 319 19.31 4.38 14.07
N PHE A 320 18.68 3.57 14.91
CA PHE A 320 18.04 4.02 16.16
C PHE A 320 19.06 4.63 17.13
N TYR A 321 20.22 4.01 17.31
CA TYR A 321 21.31 4.55 18.13
C TYR A 321 21.84 5.88 17.56
N ALA A 322 22.05 5.96 16.25
CA ALA A 322 22.50 7.20 15.59
C ALA A 322 21.47 8.34 15.70
N LEU A 323 20.17 8.03 15.72
CA LEU A 323 19.08 9.01 15.82
C LEU A 323 18.71 9.41 17.25
N THR A 324 19.02 8.58 18.25
CA THR A 324 18.53 8.78 19.63
C THR A 324 19.62 8.84 20.69
N GLY A 325 20.85 8.43 20.38
CA GLY A 325 21.98 8.38 21.32
C GLY A 325 21.85 7.32 22.42
N ARG A 326 20.74 6.56 22.48
CA ARG A 326 20.46 5.60 23.55
C ARG A 326 20.92 4.19 23.17
N ARG A 327 21.82 3.60 23.96
CA ARG A 327 22.08 2.16 24.00
C ARG A 327 21.21 1.59 25.12
N ASP A 328 20.52 0.48 24.87
CA ASP A 328 19.66 -0.27 25.81
C ASP A 328 18.22 0.28 25.95
N THR A 329 17.14 -0.49 25.80
CA THR A 329 16.90 -1.94 25.92
C THR A 329 16.07 -2.47 24.74
N PHE A 330 16.62 -3.45 24.00
CA PHE A 330 15.83 -4.25 23.04
C PHE A 330 16.26 -5.70 23.21
N THR A 331 15.78 -6.36 24.27
CA THR A 331 16.10 -7.76 24.52
C THR A 331 15.31 -8.61 23.52
N LEU A 332 15.99 -9.55 22.84
CA LEU A 332 15.32 -10.59 22.06
C LEU A 332 14.31 -11.30 22.98
N PRO A 333 13.09 -11.62 22.53
CA PRO A 333 12.36 -12.72 23.14
C PRO A 333 13.25 -13.95 22.99
N GLN A 334 13.85 -14.41 24.09
CA GLN A 334 14.45 -15.73 24.13
C GLN A 334 13.37 -16.71 23.67
N GLN A 335 13.75 -17.61 22.75
CA GLN A 335 12.94 -18.78 22.47
C GLN A 335 12.81 -19.60 23.76
N GLN A 336 11.76 -19.37 24.53
CA GLN A 336 11.30 -20.33 25.53
C GLN A 336 10.16 -21.12 24.91
N GLY A 337 10.50 -22.37 24.59
CA GLY A 337 9.59 -23.33 23.99
C GLY A 337 10.30 -24.59 23.51
N ARG A 338 11.38 -25.05 24.17
CA ARG A 338 11.73 -26.47 24.11
C ARG A 338 10.84 -27.18 25.11
N LEU A 339 9.81 -27.85 24.60
CA LEU A 339 9.13 -28.92 25.31
C LEU A 339 10.20 -29.98 25.65
N VAL A 340 10.55 -30.08 26.93
CA VAL A 340 11.28 -31.24 27.45
C VAL A 340 10.24 -32.35 27.64
N PRO A 341 10.44 -33.57 27.10
CA PRO A 341 9.55 -34.67 27.36
C PRO A 341 9.63 -35.04 28.84
N ARG A 342 8.50 -35.13 29.54
CA ARG A 342 8.43 -35.87 30.79
C ARG A 342 8.50 -37.36 30.44
N HIS A 343 9.71 -37.91 30.45
CA HIS A 343 9.87 -39.34 30.69
C HIS A 343 9.60 -39.56 32.18
N GLY A 344 8.53 -40.30 32.46
CA GLY A 344 8.39 -40.99 33.72
C GLY A 344 9.42 -42.11 33.78
N THR A 345 10.06 -42.24 34.94
CA THR A 345 10.61 -43.50 35.42
C THR A 345 9.55 -44.14 36.28
N GLU A 346 9.07 -45.31 35.85
CA GLU A 346 9.69 -46.53 36.37
C GLU A 346 10.66 -47.06 35.32
#